data_AF-A0A0S4UWG4-F1
#
_entry.id   AF-A0A0S4UWG4-F1
#
_cell.length_a   1.000
_cell.length_b   1.000
_cell.length_c   1.000
_cell.angle_alpha   90.00
_cell.angle_beta   90.00
_cell.angle_gamma   90.00
#
_symmetry.space_group_name_H-M   'P 1'
#
loop_
_entity.id
_entity.type
_entity.pdbx_description
1 polymer ?
#
loop_
_entity_poly.entity_id
_entity_poly.type
_entity_poly.pdbx_seq_one_letter_code
_entity_poly.pdbx_strand_id
1 'polypeptide(L)'
;MKVASITNLDKQKHESIYTTTWLTVGISSNNDYPGQYYPEGQVLGIDNRHYKYERISASEHGLETYIPINVDQEARKKGGGAANMFDYNIYYYRNSSGRIDSYITCSNVTHDAAVCRQHFNLFPDMKASVTVSYRRGLLKDWREIQSSISKIIFGFKKTNTQDQRN
;
A
#
# COMPACT_ATOMS: atom_id res chain seq x y z
N MET A 1 -11.36 25.97 -3.13
CA MET A 1 -10.07 25.56 -2.55
C MET A 1 -9.96 26.25 -1.18
N LYS A 2 -10.17 25.53 -0.06
CA LYS A 2 -10.05 26.14 1.27
C LYS A 2 -8.57 26.27 1.59
N VAL A 3 -8.06 27.50 1.54
CA VAL A 3 -6.73 27.87 2.01
C VAL A 3 -6.67 27.59 3.51
N ALA A 4 -5.59 26.98 3.98
CA ALA A 4 -5.40 26.63 5.39
C ALA A 4 -5.55 27.89 6.26
N SER A 5 -6.59 27.93 7.10
CA SER A 5 -6.71 28.92 8.17
C SER A 5 -5.96 28.44 9.41
N ILE A 6 -5.59 29.38 10.27
CA ILE A 6 -4.85 29.16 11.52
C ILE A 6 -5.56 28.13 12.43
N THR A 7 -6.89 28.03 12.34
CA THR A 7 -7.72 27.01 13.00
C THR A 7 -7.47 25.56 12.53
N ASN A 8 -6.90 25.32 11.34
CA ASN A 8 -6.48 23.98 10.89
C ASN A 8 -5.11 23.56 11.45
N LEU A 9 -4.27 24.51 11.86
CA LEU A 9 -2.97 24.22 12.47
C LEU A 9 -3.12 23.72 13.91
N ASP A 10 -4.10 24.23 14.66
CA ASP A 10 -4.36 23.76 16.04
C ASP A 10 -4.95 22.35 16.12
N LYS A 11 -5.68 21.90 15.08
CA LYS A 11 -6.12 20.50 14.97
C LYS A 11 -4.97 19.52 14.71
N GLN A 12 -3.82 20.00 14.27
CA GLN A 12 -2.64 19.17 13.99
C GLN A 12 -1.99 18.61 15.27
N LYS A 13 -2.43 19.05 16.46
CA LYS A 13 -1.65 18.87 17.69
C LYS A 13 -1.89 17.58 18.48
N HIS A 14 -2.87 16.72 18.20
CA HIS A 14 -3.16 15.53 19.06
C HIS A 14 -3.43 14.21 18.32
N GLU A 15 -2.93 14.02 17.10
CA GLU A 15 -2.99 12.69 16.47
C GLU A 15 -1.73 11.88 16.79
N SER A 16 -1.90 10.81 17.55
CA SER A 16 -0.83 9.85 17.83
C SER A 16 -0.50 9.03 16.59
N ILE A 17 0.76 8.59 16.47
CA ILE A 17 1.19 7.65 15.42
C ILE A 17 0.38 6.34 15.43
N TYR A 18 -0.27 6.02 16.56
CA TYR A 18 -1.11 4.83 16.72
C TYR A 18 -2.55 5.03 16.23
N THR A 19 -3.04 6.28 16.16
CA THR A 19 -4.45 6.59 15.85
C THR A 19 -4.62 7.38 14.56
N THR A 20 -3.55 7.97 14.05
CA THR A 20 -3.52 8.75 12.81
C THR A 20 -4.17 8.00 11.63
N THR A 21 -4.93 8.74 10.83
CA THR A 21 -5.50 8.26 9.56
C THR A 21 -4.74 8.82 8.36
N TRP A 22 -3.59 9.46 8.59
CA TRP A 22 -2.78 10.03 7.51
C TRP A 22 -2.17 8.93 6.65
N LEU A 23 -2.22 9.15 5.35
CA LEU A 23 -1.67 8.28 4.32
C LEU A 23 -0.64 9.06 3.52
N THR A 24 0.46 8.41 3.14
CA THR A 24 1.37 8.95 2.12
C THR A 24 1.08 8.29 0.80
N VAL A 25 0.77 9.07 -0.24
CA VAL A 25 0.46 8.56 -1.57
C VAL A 25 1.52 9.04 -2.56
N GLY A 26 2.19 8.10 -3.23
CA GLY A 26 3.10 8.35 -4.34
C GLY A 26 2.51 7.81 -5.64
N ILE A 27 2.66 8.56 -6.73
CA ILE A 27 2.17 8.19 -8.06
C ILE A 27 3.36 8.21 -9.01
N SER A 28 3.62 7.09 -9.68
CA SER A 28 4.65 7.00 -10.72
C SER A 28 3.99 6.82 -12.08
N SER A 29 4.40 7.63 -13.05
CA SER A 29 3.83 7.64 -14.41
C SER A 29 4.93 7.92 -15.44
N ASN A 30 4.59 7.83 -16.72
CA ASN A 30 5.55 8.05 -17.82
C ASN A 30 6.78 7.12 -17.69
N ASN A 31 8.00 7.66 -17.71
CA ASN A 31 9.24 6.89 -17.62
C ASN A 31 9.41 6.19 -16.26
N ASP A 32 8.74 6.67 -15.21
CA ASP A 32 8.78 6.07 -13.87
C ASP A 32 7.69 5.02 -13.66
N TYR A 33 6.80 4.81 -14.66
CA TYR A 33 5.76 3.78 -14.57
C TYR A 33 6.38 2.38 -14.71
N PRO A 34 6.31 1.52 -13.68
CA PRO A 34 6.95 0.21 -13.71
C PRO A 34 6.21 -0.82 -14.59
N GLY A 35 5.05 -0.48 -15.14
CA GLY A 35 4.27 -1.33 -16.04
C GLY A 35 3.08 -2.03 -15.38
N GLN A 36 2.17 -2.51 -16.23
CA GLN A 36 0.87 -3.07 -15.81
C GLN A 36 0.98 -4.33 -14.95
N TYR A 37 2.10 -5.06 -15.05
CA TYR A 37 2.35 -6.30 -14.33
C TYR A 37 3.20 -6.11 -13.07
N TYR A 38 3.46 -4.86 -12.66
CA TYR A 38 4.34 -4.61 -11.51
C TYR A 38 3.88 -5.32 -10.21
N PRO A 39 2.59 -5.27 -9.78
CA PRO A 39 2.13 -6.02 -8.61
C PRO A 39 2.31 -7.54 -8.76
N GLU A 40 2.02 -8.12 -9.92
CA GLU A 40 2.26 -9.54 -10.20
C GLU A 40 3.75 -9.88 -10.10
N GLY A 41 4.62 -9.03 -10.66
CA GLY A 41 6.07 -9.18 -10.56
C GLY A 41 6.58 -9.15 -9.12
N GLN A 42 5.96 -8.37 -8.23
CA GLN A 42 6.28 -8.38 -6.80
C GLN A 42 5.94 -9.73 -6.13
N VAL A 43 4.83 -10.36 -6.54
CA VAL A 43 4.41 -11.68 -6.05
C VAL A 43 5.31 -12.79 -6.60
N LEU A 44 5.62 -12.77 -7.90
CA LEU A 44 6.55 -13.73 -8.52
C LEU A 44 7.97 -13.63 -7.93
N GLY A 45 8.35 -12.47 -7.42
CA GLY A 45 9.64 -12.23 -6.77
C GLY A 45 9.71 -12.56 -5.28
N ILE A 46 8.67 -13.17 -4.67
CA ILE A 46 8.67 -13.49 -3.23
C ILE A 46 9.84 -14.42 -2.86
N ASP A 47 10.17 -15.40 -3.70
CA ASP A 47 11.23 -16.37 -3.42
C ASP A 47 12.64 -15.76 -3.45
N ASN A 48 12.80 -14.58 -4.07
CA ASN A 48 14.06 -13.85 -4.18
C ASN A 48 14.24 -12.79 -3.08
N ARG A 49 13.41 -12.80 -2.04
CA ARG A 49 13.48 -11.85 -0.92
C ARG A 49 14.54 -12.25 0.11
N HIS A 50 14.83 -11.32 1.02
CA HIS A 50 15.79 -11.53 2.11
C HIS A 50 15.42 -12.72 3.01
N TYR A 51 14.12 -12.91 3.26
CA TYR A 51 13.58 -14.06 3.98
C TYR A 51 12.85 -15.01 3.04
N LYS A 52 12.75 -16.28 3.45
CA LYS A 52 11.82 -17.25 2.89
C LYS A 52 10.44 -17.00 3.47
N TYR A 53 9.43 -17.15 2.63
CA TYR A 53 8.05 -16.91 3.00
C TYR A 53 7.22 -18.19 2.92
N GLU A 54 6.29 -18.33 3.85
CA GLU A 54 5.30 -19.38 3.83
C GLU A 54 3.90 -18.76 3.80
N ARG A 55 3.03 -19.34 2.97
CA ARG A 55 1.63 -18.96 2.91
C ARG A 55 0.90 -19.48 4.15
N ILE A 56 0.14 -18.62 4.80
CA ILE A 56 -0.77 -19.05 5.87
C ILE A 56 -2.16 -19.36 5.30
N SER A 57 -2.85 -20.34 5.91
CA SER A 57 -4.17 -20.81 5.44
C SER A 57 -5.29 -19.79 5.67
N ALA A 58 -5.17 -18.96 6.69
CA ALA A 58 -6.11 -17.89 6.98
C ALA A 58 -5.83 -16.67 6.07
N SER A 59 -6.78 -16.33 5.20
CA SER A 59 -6.73 -15.05 4.50
C SER A 59 -7.04 -13.92 5.48
N GLU A 60 -6.16 -12.93 5.59
CA GLU A 60 -6.37 -11.74 6.42
C GLU A 60 -7.04 -10.66 5.57
N HIS A 61 -8.21 -10.15 5.98
CA HIS A 61 -8.92 -9.07 5.27
C HIS A 61 -9.17 -9.33 3.76
N GLY A 62 -9.37 -10.61 3.40
CA GLY A 62 -9.55 -11.04 2.02
C GLY A 62 -8.28 -10.97 1.16
N LEU A 63 -7.11 -11.00 1.80
CA LEU A 63 -5.79 -11.05 1.18
C LEU A 63 -5.15 -12.44 1.39
N GLU A 64 -4.47 -12.95 0.37
CA GLU A 64 -3.53 -14.06 0.55
C GLU A 64 -2.32 -13.56 1.32
N THR A 65 -1.94 -14.27 2.39
CA THR A 65 -0.97 -13.79 3.37
C THR A 65 0.23 -14.72 3.45
N TYR A 66 1.41 -14.12 3.50
CA TYR A 66 2.70 -14.79 3.55
C TYR A 66 3.54 -14.19 4.68
N ILE A 67 4.09 -15.06 5.52
CA ILE A 67 4.91 -14.69 6.67
C ILE A 67 6.35 -15.18 6.49
N PRO A 68 7.36 -14.45 6.98
CA PRO A 68 8.75 -14.87 6.87
C PRO A 68 9.08 -15.95 7.92
N ILE A 69 9.69 -17.06 7.49
CA ILE A 69 9.91 -18.27 8.32
C ILE A 69 11.34 -18.48 8.82
N ASN A 70 12.35 -17.90 8.17
CA ASN A 70 13.76 -18.09 8.52
C ASN A 70 14.36 -16.88 9.27
N VAL A 71 13.55 -16.25 10.12
CA VAL A 71 13.93 -15.02 10.84
C VAL A 71 14.63 -15.34 12.17
N ASP A 72 15.73 -14.64 12.45
CA ASP A 72 16.39 -14.66 13.76
C ASP A 72 15.45 -14.10 14.84
N GLN A 73 15.00 -14.97 15.74
CA GLN A 73 14.05 -14.60 16.80
C GLN A 73 14.68 -13.73 17.88
N GLU A 74 15.97 -13.88 18.17
CA GLU A 74 16.66 -13.03 19.15
C GLU A 74 16.83 -11.61 18.61
N ALA A 75 17.20 -11.48 17.33
CA ALA A 75 17.21 -10.18 16.66
C ALA A 75 15.80 -9.56 16.62
N ARG A 76 14.77 -10.36 16.30
CA ARG A 76 13.37 -9.91 16.26
C ARG A 76 12.88 -9.40 17.61
N LYS A 77 13.21 -10.09 18.71
CA LYS A 77 12.86 -9.66 20.06
C LYS A 77 13.53 -8.34 20.43
N LYS A 78 14.81 -8.16 20.09
CA LYS A 78 15.56 -6.91 20.31
C LYS A 78 15.04 -5.76 19.45
N GLY A 79 14.61 -6.04 18.22
CA GLY A 79 14.05 -5.06 17.29
C GLY A 79 12.55 -4.80 17.46
N GLY A 80 11.97 -5.18 18.60
CA GLY A 80 10.56 -4.90 18.91
C GLY A 80 9.58 -5.55 17.94
N GLY A 81 9.84 -6.79 17.52
CA GLY A 81 8.97 -7.56 16.62
C GLY A 81 9.47 -7.72 15.19
N ALA A 82 10.48 -6.94 14.79
CA ALA A 82 11.16 -7.08 13.49
C ALA A 82 12.66 -7.28 13.68
N ALA A 83 13.26 -8.25 13.00
CA ALA A 83 14.71 -8.46 13.07
C ALA A 83 15.50 -7.36 12.33
N ASN A 84 14.95 -6.82 11.24
CA ASN A 84 15.49 -5.70 10.47
C ASN A 84 14.39 -5.08 9.57
N MET A 85 14.76 -4.13 8.71
CA MET A 85 13.82 -3.44 7.81
C MET A 85 13.15 -4.35 6.76
N PHE A 86 13.68 -5.55 6.51
CA PHE A 86 13.15 -6.53 5.56
C PHE A 86 12.24 -7.56 6.23
N ASP A 87 12.03 -7.46 7.55
CA ASP A 87 11.12 -8.31 8.28
C ASP A 87 9.70 -7.73 8.21
N TYR A 88 8.95 -8.21 7.22
CA TYR A 88 7.58 -7.82 6.95
C TYR A 88 6.75 -9.02 6.52
N ASN A 89 5.44 -8.95 6.75
CA ASN A 89 4.49 -9.85 6.10
C ASN A 89 4.14 -9.33 4.71
N ILE A 90 3.83 -10.25 3.80
CA ILE A 90 3.38 -9.95 2.44
C ILE A 90 1.91 -10.33 2.33
N TYR A 91 1.12 -9.42 1.75
CA TYR A 91 -0.28 -9.63 1.46
C TYR A 91 -0.54 -9.29 0.00
N TYR A 92 -1.40 -10.03 -0.69
CA TYR A 92 -1.86 -9.63 -2.01
C TYR A 92 -3.30 -10.03 -2.27
N TYR A 93 -3.94 -9.32 -3.19
CA TYR A 93 -5.26 -9.64 -3.67
C TYR A 93 -5.24 -10.00 -5.15
N ARG A 94 -5.85 -11.14 -5.48
CA ARG A 94 -6.14 -11.54 -6.85
C ARG A 94 -7.58 -11.17 -7.18
N ASN A 95 -7.78 -10.36 -8.21
CA ASN A 95 -9.12 -9.98 -8.65
C ASN A 95 -9.84 -11.14 -9.36
N SER A 96 -11.11 -10.92 -9.72
CA SER A 96 -11.94 -11.92 -10.39
C SER A 96 -11.40 -12.38 -11.75
N SER A 97 -10.55 -11.59 -12.41
CA SER A 97 -9.87 -11.98 -13.65
C SER A 97 -8.62 -12.83 -13.43
N GLY A 98 -8.27 -13.12 -12.17
CA GLY A 98 -7.09 -13.89 -11.82
C GLY A 98 -5.79 -13.06 -11.80
N ARG A 99 -5.85 -11.73 -11.93
CA ARG A 99 -4.67 -10.85 -11.88
C ARG A 99 -4.40 -10.32 -10.47
N ILE A 100 -3.14 -10.15 -10.10
CA ILE A 100 -2.78 -9.45 -8.87
C ILE A 100 -3.09 -7.95 -9.02
N ASP A 101 -4.06 -7.49 -8.24
CA ASP A 101 -4.56 -6.12 -8.25
C ASP A 101 -3.90 -5.26 -7.19
N SER A 102 -3.59 -5.87 -6.04
CA SER A 102 -2.94 -5.18 -4.90
C SER A 102 -1.83 -6.05 -4.33
N TYR A 103 -0.69 -5.43 -4.04
CA TYR A 103 0.44 -6.02 -3.34
C TYR A 103 0.80 -5.15 -2.15
N ILE A 104 0.85 -5.72 -0.95
CA ILE A 104 1.03 -5.01 0.30
C ILE A 104 2.16 -5.68 1.10
N THR A 105 3.03 -4.88 1.67
CA THR A 105 4.01 -5.32 2.68
C THR A 105 3.76 -4.59 3.98
N CYS A 106 3.79 -5.27 5.12
CA CYS A 106 3.69 -4.62 6.42
C CYS A 106 4.85 -5.05 7.31
N SER A 107 5.65 -4.10 7.78
CA SER A 107 6.73 -4.36 8.75
C SER A 107 6.20 -5.18 9.91
N ASN A 108 6.98 -6.12 10.48
CA ASN A 108 6.57 -6.99 11.60
C ASN A 108 6.82 -6.41 12.99
N VAL A 109 7.25 -5.15 13.11
CA VAL A 109 7.33 -4.45 14.41
C VAL A 109 6.01 -4.58 15.16
N THR A 110 6.04 -4.85 16.46
CA THR A 110 4.86 -5.28 17.24
C THR A 110 3.86 -4.17 17.56
N HIS A 111 4.12 -2.93 17.17
CA HIS A 111 3.23 -1.81 17.47
C HIS A 111 2.25 -1.51 16.32
N ASP A 112 1.05 -1.01 16.63
CA ASP A 112 0.00 -0.72 15.64
C ASP A 112 0.38 0.36 14.61
N ALA A 113 1.35 1.20 14.94
CA ALA A 113 1.93 2.19 14.02
C ALA A 113 2.87 1.57 12.96
N ALA A 114 3.03 0.24 12.94
CA ALA A 114 3.90 -0.44 11.98
C ALA A 114 3.43 -0.13 10.56
N VAL A 115 4.37 0.25 9.68
CA VAL A 115 4.01 0.74 8.36
C VAL A 115 3.68 -0.43 7.42
N CYS A 116 2.56 -0.29 6.72
CA CYS A 116 2.22 -1.02 5.52
C CYS A 116 2.48 -0.16 4.29
N ARG A 117 2.97 -0.79 3.21
CA ARG A 117 3.12 -0.21 1.88
C ARG A 117 2.32 -1.02 0.89
N GLN A 118 1.34 -0.39 0.27
CA GLN A 118 0.46 -0.95 -0.74
C GLN A 118 0.85 -0.43 -2.12
N HIS A 119 0.91 -1.33 -3.10
CA HIS A 119 1.18 -1.07 -4.49
C HIS A 119 0.02 -1.59 -5.34
N PHE A 120 -0.51 -0.74 -6.23
CA PHE A 120 -1.53 -1.10 -7.20
C PHE A 120 -1.40 -0.27 -8.48
N ASN A 121 -2.08 -0.69 -9.54
CA ASN A 121 -2.04 -0.03 -10.84
C ASN A 121 -3.38 0.63 -11.18
N LEU A 122 -3.32 1.74 -11.92
CA LEU A 122 -4.50 2.42 -12.50
C LEU A 122 -4.76 2.02 -13.96
N PHE A 123 -4.03 1.03 -14.47
CA PHE A 123 -4.19 0.49 -15.81
C PHE A 123 -5.49 -0.33 -15.92
N PRO A 124 -6.24 -0.26 -17.03
CA PRO A 124 -5.91 0.37 -18.32
C PRO A 124 -6.22 1.86 -18.42
N ASP A 125 -7.00 2.41 -17.51
CA ASP A 125 -7.54 3.78 -17.62
C ASP A 125 -6.45 4.87 -17.54
N MET A 126 -5.35 4.56 -16.85
CA MET A 126 -4.16 5.40 -16.74
C MET A 126 -2.89 4.54 -16.62
N LYS A 127 -1.85 4.85 -17.40
CA LYS A 127 -0.52 4.24 -17.27
C LYS A 127 0.23 4.83 -16.08
N ALA A 128 -0.21 4.48 -14.88
CA ALA A 128 0.38 4.92 -13.62
C ALA A 128 0.28 3.82 -12.55
N SER A 129 1.28 3.77 -11.69
CA SER A 129 1.30 2.94 -10.49
C SER A 129 1.19 3.82 -9.26
N VAL A 130 0.49 3.33 -8.23
CA VAL A 130 0.28 4.04 -6.98
C VAL A 130 0.95 3.25 -5.85
N THR A 131 1.70 3.97 -5.03
CA THR A 131 2.23 3.46 -3.76
C THR A 131 1.58 4.22 -2.61
N VAL A 132 1.04 3.50 -1.64
CA VAL A 132 0.40 4.09 -0.45
C VAL A 132 1.11 3.56 0.78
N SER A 133 1.52 4.44 1.69
CA SER A 133 2.01 4.07 3.01
C SER A 133 1.01 4.45 4.09
N TYR A 134 0.72 3.53 5.00
CA TYR A 134 -0.21 3.70 6.11
C TYR A 134 0.13 2.79 7.29
N ARG A 135 -0.43 3.04 8.47
CA ARG A 135 -0.24 2.18 9.65
C ARG A 135 -1.00 0.86 9.53
N ARG A 136 -0.50 -0.22 10.13
CA ARG A 136 -1.08 -1.57 10.02
C ARG A 136 -2.54 -1.64 10.46
N GLY A 137 -2.96 -0.84 11.44
CA GLY A 137 -4.37 -0.81 11.87
C GLY A 137 -5.37 -0.34 10.79
N LEU A 138 -4.89 0.20 9.65
CA LEU A 138 -5.70 0.55 8.48
C LEU A 138 -5.66 -0.53 7.38
N LEU A 139 -4.93 -1.63 7.58
CA LEU A 139 -4.85 -2.73 6.61
C LEU A 139 -6.23 -3.29 6.29
N LYS A 140 -7.12 -3.41 7.28
CA LYS A 140 -8.51 -3.86 7.06
C LYS A 140 -9.29 -3.02 6.04
N ASP A 141 -8.90 -1.76 5.85
CA ASP A 141 -9.57 -0.78 4.98
C ASP A 141 -8.85 -0.64 3.62
N TRP A 142 -7.87 -1.51 3.30
CA TRP A 142 -7.01 -1.41 2.12
C TRP A 142 -7.77 -1.24 0.79
N ARG A 143 -8.94 -1.89 0.65
CA ARG A 143 -9.80 -1.79 -0.54
C ARG A 143 -10.40 -0.40 -0.68
N GLU A 144 -10.90 0.14 0.42
CA GLU A 144 -11.51 1.47 0.45
C GLU A 144 -10.46 2.56 0.23
N ILE A 145 -9.27 2.41 0.82
CA ILE A 145 -8.11 3.27 0.58
C ILE A 145 -7.76 3.28 -0.92
N GLN A 146 -7.60 2.10 -1.52
CA GLN A 146 -7.29 1.96 -2.95
C GLN A 146 -8.37 2.62 -3.82
N SER A 147 -9.65 2.30 -3.59
CA SER A 147 -10.77 2.83 -4.38
C SER A 147 -10.87 4.36 -4.28
N SER A 148 -10.74 4.91 -3.06
CA SER A 148 -10.82 6.35 -2.80
C SER A 148 -9.68 7.12 -3.46
N ILE A 149 -8.45 6.60 -3.36
CA ILE A 149 -7.28 7.20 -4.01
C ILE A 149 -7.43 7.16 -5.53
N SER A 150 -7.81 6.01 -6.10
CA SER A 150 -8.05 5.88 -7.54
C SER A 150 -9.09 6.89 -8.02
N LYS A 151 -10.22 7.04 -7.32
CA LYS A 151 -11.27 8.01 -7.65
C LYS A 151 -10.74 9.46 -7.67
N ILE A 152 -9.92 9.84 -6.68
CA ILE A 152 -9.32 11.17 -6.62
C ILE A 152 -8.37 11.38 -7.81
N ILE A 153 -7.50 10.40 -8.10
CA ILE A 153 -6.53 10.49 -9.20
C ILE A 153 -7.24 10.61 -10.55
N PHE A 154 -8.26 9.78 -10.79
CA PHE A 154 -9.05 9.87 -12.02
C PHE A 154 -9.81 11.19 -12.13
N GLY A 155 -10.19 11.81 -11.01
CA GLY A 155 -10.81 13.13 -10.99
C GLY A 155 -9.89 14.26 -11.50
N PHE A 156 -8.57 14.08 -11.48
CA PHE A 156 -7.63 15.05 -12.05
C PHE A 156 -7.50 14.95 -13.58
N LYS A 157 -8.02 13.89 -14.20
CA LYS A 157 -7.97 13.73 -15.65
C LYS A 157 -8.79 14.86 -16.28
N LYS A 158 -8.11 15.79 -16.97
CA LYS A 158 -8.77 16.80 -17.79
C LYS A 158 -9.56 16.07 -18.89
N THR A 159 -10.88 16.06 -18.78
CA THR A 159 -11.73 15.76 -19.93
C THR A 159 -11.53 16.90 -20.92
N ASN A 160 -10.98 16.61 -22.10
CA ASN A 160 -10.94 17.59 -23.19
C ASN A 160 -12.39 17.90 -23.61
N THR A 161 -13.01 18.88 -22.94
CA THR A 161 -14.33 19.42 -23.34
C THR A 161 -14.19 20.37 -24.53
N GLN A 162 -13.22 20.14 -25.41
CA GLN A 162 -12.86 21.04 -26.51
C GLN A 162 -13.12 20.48 -27.91
N ASP A 163 -13.80 19.33 -28.02
CA ASP A 163 -14.25 18.77 -29.31
C ASP A 163 -15.76 18.98 -29.58
N GLN A 164 -16.38 20.02 -29.00
CA GLN A 164 -17.78 20.40 -29.32
C GLN A 164 -17.98 21.90 -29.58
N ARG A 165 -17.07 22.53 -30.33
CA ARG A 165 -17.43 23.76 -31.05
C ARG A 165 -17.08 23.57 -32.52
N ASN A 166 -18.13 23.20 -33.26
CA ASN A 166 -18.30 23.37 -34.70
C ASN A 166 -17.89 24.79 -35.13
#